data_AF-A0A8K1VEE9-F1
#
_entry.id   AF-A0A8K1VEE9-F1
#
_cell.length_a   1.000
_cell.length_b   1.000
_cell.length_c   1.000
_cell.angle_alpha   90.00
_cell.angle_beta   90.00
_cell.angle_gamma   90.00
#
_symmetry.space_group_name_H-M   'P 1'
#
loop_
_entity.id
_entity.type
_entity.pdbx_description
1 polymer ?
#
loop_
_entity_poly.entity_id
_entity_poly.type
_entity_poly.pdbx_seq_one_letter_code
_entity_poly.pdbx_strand_id
1 'polypeptide(L)'
;QIAYAREQRAFIAVNNERTQPLRQTLNTTLAAGTYCDVISGQSDITHTYCTGTAVTVTADGMASIELNADAKDAVLAIHVHQKLADQ
;
A
#
# COMPACT_ATOMS: atom_id res chain seq x y z
N GLN A 1 10.86 6.13 -10.30
CA GLN A 1 9.75 5.75 -9.38
C GLN A 1 8.41 6.06 -10.02
N ILE A 2 7.42 5.17 -9.90
CA ILE A 2 6.05 5.39 -10.44
C ILE A 2 5.00 4.97 -9.43
N ALA A 3 3.82 5.60 -9.48
CA ALA A 3 2.64 5.17 -8.74
C ALA A 3 1.38 5.38 -9.59
N TYR A 4 0.40 4.50 -9.43
CA TYR A 4 -0.84 4.53 -10.19
C TYR A 4 -2.01 4.01 -9.35
N ALA A 5 -3.17 4.63 -9.52
CA ALA A 5 -4.41 4.22 -8.88
C ALA A 5 -5.44 3.73 -9.92
N ARG A 6 -6.06 2.60 -9.62
CA ARG A 6 -7.36 2.22 -10.20
C ARG A 6 -8.40 2.84 -9.28
N GLU A 7 -8.92 4.00 -9.69
CA GLU A 7 -9.78 4.87 -8.89
C GLU A 7 -10.69 4.11 -7.91
N GLN A 8 -10.51 4.41 -6.61
CA GLN A 8 -11.28 3.87 -5.48
C GLN A 8 -11.24 2.34 -5.31
N ARG A 9 -10.40 1.62 -6.06
CA ARG A 9 -10.33 0.15 -6.02
C ARG A 9 -8.96 -0.41 -5.69
N ALA A 10 -7.89 0.17 -6.23
CA ALA A 10 -6.53 -0.30 -5.97
C ALA A 10 -5.49 0.80 -6.19
N PHE A 11 -4.33 0.65 -5.55
CA PHE A 11 -3.16 1.49 -5.71
C PHE A 11 -1.90 0.63 -5.81
N ILE A 12 -0.99 1.01 -6.71
CA ILE A 12 0.32 0.37 -6.87
C ILE A 12 1.41 1.43 -6.92
N ALA A 13 2.53 1.15 -6.27
CA ALA A 13 3.77 1.90 -6.38
C ALA A 13 4.93 0.97 -6.73
N VAL A 14 5.83 1.44 -7.60
CA VAL A 14 7.00 0.69 -8.04
C VAL A 14 8.25 1.57 -7.90
N ASN A 15 9.29 1.02 -7.26
CA ASN A 15 10.58 1.66 -7.12
C ASN A 15 11.71 0.79 -7.71
N ASN A 16 12.02 1.01 -8.99
CA ASN A 16 13.15 0.33 -9.66
C ASN A 16 14.48 1.13 -9.59
N GLU A 17 14.59 2.11 -8.68
CA GLU A 17 15.83 2.85 -8.45
C GLU A 17 16.75 2.06 -7.51
N ARG A 18 18.04 1.95 -7.85
CA ARG A 18 18.98 1.11 -7.09
C ARG A 18 19.49 1.71 -5.78
N THR A 19 19.41 3.04 -5.64
CA THR A 19 20.01 3.75 -4.50
C THR A 19 19.04 4.70 -3.81
N GLN A 20 17.90 5.01 -4.43
CA GLN A 20 16.95 6.00 -3.93
C GLN A 20 15.66 5.29 -3.49
N PRO A 21 15.29 5.37 -2.20
CA PRO A 21 14.01 4.85 -1.75
C PRO A 21 12.87 5.73 -2.30
N LEU A 22 11.69 5.15 -2.49
CA LEU A 22 10.45 5.92 -2.63
C LEU A 22 9.94 6.19 -1.22
N ARG A 23 9.88 7.46 -0.81
CA ARG A 23 9.34 7.92 0.47
C ARG A 23 8.47 9.14 0.23
N GLN A 24 7.21 8.93 -0.12
CA GLN A 24 6.31 10.01 -0.50
C GLN A 24 4.90 9.77 0.02
N THR A 25 4.22 10.85 0.37
CA THR A 25 2.78 10.84 0.63
C THR A 25 2.06 10.99 -0.71
N LEU A 26 1.31 9.97 -1.11
CA LEU A 26 0.68 9.89 -2.43
C LEU A 26 -0.83 9.71 -2.29
N ASN A 27 -1.58 10.28 -3.23
CA ASN A 27 -3.03 10.06 -3.30
C ASN A 27 -3.29 8.65 -3.86
N THR A 28 -3.87 7.80 -3.03
CA THR A 28 -4.21 6.41 -3.39
C THR A 28 -5.57 6.29 -4.05
N THR A 29 -6.42 7.32 -3.93
CA THR A 29 -7.85 7.33 -4.26
C THR A 29 -8.71 6.35 -3.46
N LEU A 30 -8.13 5.59 -2.53
CA LEU A 30 -8.85 4.64 -1.70
C LEU A 30 -9.55 5.35 -0.55
N ALA A 31 -10.61 4.73 -0.03
CA ALA A 31 -11.25 5.19 1.20
C ALA A 31 -10.29 5.02 2.40
N ALA A 32 -10.49 5.82 3.43
CA ALA A 32 -9.69 5.74 4.66
C ALA A 32 -9.73 4.33 5.28
N GLY A 33 -8.63 3.97 5.91
CA GLY A 33 -8.46 2.71 6.62
C GLY A 33 -7.12 2.06 6.35
N THR A 34 -6.94 0.87 6.91
CA THR A 34 -5.69 0.10 6.77
C THR A 34 -5.84 -0.99 5.72
N TYR A 35 -4.89 -1.06 4.80
CA TYR A 35 -4.86 -2.01 3.70
C TYR A 35 -3.59 -2.85 3.78
N CYS A 36 -3.70 -4.14 3.45
CA CYS A 36 -2.56 -5.03 3.40
C CYS A 36 -1.91 -4.99 2.02
N ASP A 37 -0.58 -4.84 2.01
CA ASP A 37 0.21 -4.98 0.79
C ASP A 37 0.24 -6.44 0.33
N VAL A 38 -0.33 -6.69 -0.85
CA VAL A 38 -0.45 -8.05 -1.41
C VAL A 38 0.86 -8.61 -1.95
N ILE A 39 1.90 -7.79 -2.04
CA ILE A 39 3.23 -8.22 -2.46
C ILE A 39 3.98 -8.87 -1.29
N SER A 40 3.97 -8.21 -0.12
CA SER A 40 4.63 -8.72 1.09
C SER A 40 3.76 -9.65 1.94
N GLY A 41 2.44 -9.69 1.73
CA GLY A 41 1.53 -10.56 2.47
C GLY A 41 0.07 -10.43 2.03
N GLN A 42 -0.87 -10.53 2.96
CA GLN A 42 -2.31 -10.35 2.76
C GLN A 42 -3.01 -10.12 4.11
N SER A 43 -4.28 -9.75 4.10
CA SER A 43 -5.10 -9.78 5.30
C SER A 43 -5.31 -11.21 5.78
N ASP A 44 -5.39 -11.40 7.09
CA ASP A 44 -5.81 -12.66 7.66
C ASP A 44 -7.29 -12.95 7.37
N ILE A 45 -7.75 -14.16 7.70
CA ILE A 45 -9.14 -14.58 7.41
C ILE A 45 -10.19 -13.73 8.12
N THR A 46 -9.82 -13.10 9.24
CA THR A 46 -10.73 -12.23 10.01
C THR A 46 -10.63 -10.75 9.61
N HIS A 47 -9.72 -10.39 8.69
CA HIS A 47 -9.44 -9.01 8.30
C HIS A 47 -9.09 -8.10 9.49
N THR A 48 -8.39 -8.63 10.50
CA THR A 48 -7.95 -7.86 11.67
C THR A 48 -6.46 -7.55 11.65
N TYR A 49 -5.66 -8.29 10.87
CA TYR A 49 -4.24 -8.01 10.71
C TYR A 49 -3.71 -8.34 9.31
N CYS A 50 -2.62 -7.67 8.91
CA CYS A 50 -1.86 -7.99 7.72
C CYS A 50 -0.72 -8.95 8.05
N THR A 51 -0.54 -10.01 7.27
CA THR A 51 0.60 -10.92 7.39
C THR A 51 1.91 -10.30 6.88
N GLY A 52 1.80 -9.25 6.05
CA GLY A 52 2.91 -8.45 5.54
C GLY A 52 2.79 -6.98 5.95
N THR A 53 3.26 -6.09 5.08
CA THR A 53 3.20 -4.64 5.31
C THR A 53 1.74 -4.15 5.32
N ALA A 54 1.43 -3.26 6.27
CA ALA A 54 0.16 -2.54 6.34
C ALA A 54 0.35 -1.08 5.90
N VAL A 55 -0.61 -0.55 5.15
CA VAL A 55 -0.64 0.83 4.68
C VAL A 55 -1.90 1.51 5.18
N THR A 56 -1.73 2.61 5.90
CA THR A 56 -2.85 3.43 6.37
C THR A 56 -3.14 4.54 5.36
N VAL A 57 -4.39 4.58 4.90
CA VAL A 57 -4.95 5.64 4.06
C VAL A 57 -5.75 6.60 4.94
N THR A 58 -5.45 7.90 4.85
CA THR A 58 -6.12 8.97 5.59
C THR A 58 -7.45 9.37 4.94
N ALA A 59 -8.23 10.20 5.64
CA ALA A 59 -9.58 10.63 5.20
C ALA A 59 -9.61 11.32 3.83
N ASP A 60 -8.51 11.97 3.43
CA ASP A 60 -8.31 12.63 2.14
C ASP A 60 -7.75 11.68 1.05
N GLY A 61 -7.68 10.37 1.32
CA GLY A 61 -7.20 9.35 0.36
C GLY A 61 -5.68 9.28 0.23
N MET A 62 -4.94 10.02 1.04
CA MET A 62 -3.47 10.05 1.04
C MET A 62 -2.90 8.88 1.85
N ALA A 63 -1.73 8.38 1.46
CA ALA A 63 -0.97 7.41 2.24
C ALA A 63 0.52 7.69 2.13
N SER A 64 1.26 7.44 3.22
CA SER A 64 2.73 7.45 3.19
C SER A 64 3.23 6.14 2.59
N ILE A 65 3.84 6.22 1.42
CA ILE A 65 4.39 5.07 0.69
C ILE A 65 5.90 5.04 0.89
N GLU A 66 6.37 3.92 1.45
CA GLU A 66 7.80 3.65 1.62
C GLU A 66 8.18 2.34 0.91
N LEU A 67 9.07 2.45 -0.08
CA LEU A 67 9.73 1.33 -0.74
C LEU A 67 11.24 1.57 -0.73
N ASN A 68 11.97 0.82 0.08
CA ASN A 68 13.42 0.90 0.13
C ASN A 68 14.06 0.50 -1.21
N ALA A 69 15.22 1.07 -1.52
CA ALA A 69 15.94 0.77 -2.76
C ALA A 69 16.48 -0.68 -2.82
N ASP A 70 16.66 -1.30 -1.66
CA ASP A 70 17.11 -2.68 -1.45
C ASP A 70 15.96 -3.61 -1.01
N ALA A 71 14.71 -3.17 -1.12
CA ALA A 71 13.56 -4.00 -0.81
C ALA A 71 13.58 -5.28 -1.66
N LYS A 72 13.27 -6.43 -1.03
CA LYS A 72 13.18 -7.72 -1.70
C LYS A 72 12.28 -7.64 -2.94
N ASP A 73 11.15 -6.96 -2.77
CA ASP A 73 10.19 -6.69 -3.83
C ASP A 73 10.08 -5.17 -4.00
N ALA A 74 10.41 -4.69 -5.21
CA ALA A 74 10.43 -3.27 -5.57
C ALA A 74 9.02 -2.69 -5.82
N VAL A 75 7.98 -3.29 -5.25
CA VAL A 75 6.57 -3.02 -5.53
C VAL A 75 5.76 -3.06 -4.24
N LEU A 76 4.81 -2.13 -4.11
CA LEU A 76 3.75 -2.15 -3.10
C LEU A 76 2.41 -2.11 -3.82
N ALA A 77 1.48 -2.99 -3.45
CA ALA A 77 0.15 -3.02 -4.04
C ALA A 77 -0.93 -3.23 -2.97
N ILE A 78 -1.92 -2.34 -2.93
CA ILE A 78 -3.05 -2.41 -1.99
C ILE A 78 -4.37 -2.29 -2.76
N HIS A 79 -5.42 -2.97 -2.29
CA HIS A 79 -6.75 -2.89 -2.90
C HIS A 79 -7.88 -3.17 -1.91
N VAL A 80 -9.11 -2.84 -2.30
CA VAL A 80 -10.30 -2.87 -1.43
C VAL A 80 -10.57 -4.22 -0.76
N HIS A 81 -10.32 -5.34 -1.45
CA HIS A 81 -10.48 -6.68 -0.85
C HIS A 81 -9.40 -7.08 0.16
N GLN A 82 -8.44 -6.19 0.46
CA GLN A 82 -7.37 -6.40 1.44
C GLN A 82 -7.38 -5.28 2.50
N LYS A 83 -8.49 -4.53 2.57
CA LYS A 83 -8.76 -3.60 3.66
C LYS A 83 -9.07 -4.41 4.93
N LEU A 84 -8.53 -3.98 6.05
CA LEU A 84 -8.91 -4.51 7.36
C LEU A 84 -10.31 -4.03 7.74
N ALA A 85 -11.00 -4.84 8.55
CA ALA A 85 -12.25 -4.46 9.18
C ALA A 85 -12.02 -3.22 10.05
N ASP A 86 -12.99 -2.30 10.06
CA ASP A 86 -12.94 -1.16 10.96
C ASP A 86 -13.00 -1.69 12.41
N GLN A 87 -11.99 -1.31 13.22
CA GLN A 87 -11.94 -1.64 14.64
C GLN A 87 -12.83 -0.68 15.44
#